data_AF-D7AZK8-F1
#
_entry.id   AF-D7AZK8-F1
#
_cell.length_a   1.000
_cell.length_b   1.000
_cell.length_c   1.000
_cell.angle_alpha   90.00
_cell.angle_beta   90.00
_cell.angle_gamma   90.00
#
_symmetry.space_group_name_H-M   'P 1'
#
loop_
_entity.id
_entity.type
_entity.pdbx_description
1 polymer ?
#
loop_
_entity_poly.entity_id
_entity_poly.type
_entity_poly.pdbx_seq_one_letter_code
_entity_poly.pdbx_strand_id
1 'polypeptide(L)'
;MGDLWAELGRRLTERWVSTLALPGALYLAVATAAYALGWSGAWDAGHLAERVTGWAADPRVDTFGGQALVLAAVLAGSTAVGLVARGSGWLVERLWTAADWERWPPPLRGWTGRWVRSRRARWDRLRGEVERARNGEAEQARGREEAFAKAYDRMARVSPERPERPTWCGDRIAAVRTRLARDHRADLAVLWPHLWLVLPEEERVEVTAAREDLSRATGLTAWGLLYLPLTVWWWPAALVAAAVAGIAWVRARSAAGNYATLVEAVVRLHAVELADRAGVAHEGAFSGELGERLTLRLRASMPPAPVLAPLVSAPVPPVAAPPVTMRPPPESAPPPGSAPPPVPEPAPPSAADTTASGPEDEGPPT
;
A
#
# COMPACT_ATOMS: atom_id res chain seq x y z
N MET A 1 29.23 -33.87 -7.26
CA MET A 1 27.85 -33.43 -6.93
C MET A 1 27.51 -33.57 -5.45
N GLY A 2 27.99 -34.58 -4.72
CA GLY A 2 27.72 -34.73 -3.27
C GLY A 2 28.23 -33.58 -2.39
N ASP A 3 29.41 -33.04 -2.68
CA ASP A 3 29.99 -31.92 -1.92
C ASP A 3 29.23 -30.60 -2.04
N LEU A 4 28.64 -30.32 -3.21
CA LEU A 4 27.80 -29.12 -3.39
C LEU A 4 26.51 -29.24 -2.57
N TRP A 5 25.90 -30.43 -2.53
CA TRP A 5 24.72 -30.69 -1.70
C TRP A 5 25.04 -30.70 -0.20
N ALA A 6 26.22 -31.19 0.19
CA ALA A 6 26.69 -31.15 1.57
C ALA A 6 27.01 -29.71 2.01
N GLU A 7 27.63 -28.91 1.15
CA GLU A 7 27.95 -27.50 1.43
C GLU A 7 26.69 -26.62 1.41
N LEU A 8 25.74 -26.88 0.49
CA LEU A 8 24.40 -26.27 0.51
C LEU A 8 23.62 -26.67 1.75
N GLY A 9 23.64 -27.94 2.13
CA GLY A 9 23.01 -28.47 3.33
C GLY A 9 23.60 -27.88 4.61
N ARG A 10 24.93 -27.78 4.69
CA ARG A 10 25.67 -27.16 5.80
C ARG A 10 25.36 -25.67 5.90
N ARG A 11 25.47 -24.92 4.80
CA ARG A 11 25.14 -23.48 4.78
C ARG A 11 23.67 -23.22 5.03
N LEU A 12 22.75 -24.07 4.56
CA LEU A 12 21.35 -24.00 4.96
C LEU A 12 21.23 -24.24 6.45
N THR A 13 21.78 -25.31 6.99
CA THR A 13 21.64 -25.66 8.40
C THR A 13 22.21 -24.55 9.29
N GLU A 14 23.37 -24.01 8.94
CA GLU A 14 24.05 -22.94 9.68
C GLU A 14 23.26 -21.61 9.63
N ARG A 15 22.69 -21.25 8.47
CA ARG A 15 21.82 -20.07 8.34
C ARG A 15 20.47 -20.29 9.01
N TRP A 16 19.88 -21.48 8.92
CA TRP A 16 18.56 -21.81 9.49
C TRP A 16 18.62 -21.93 11.02
N VAL A 17 19.69 -22.50 11.57
CA VAL A 17 19.92 -22.58 13.02
C VAL A 17 20.17 -21.18 13.59
N SER A 18 21.00 -20.36 12.95
CA SER A 18 21.26 -18.98 13.43
C SER A 18 20.06 -18.05 13.28
N THR A 19 19.30 -18.12 12.18
CA THR A 19 18.15 -17.22 11.95
C THR A 19 16.84 -17.71 12.56
N LEU A 20 16.68 -18.99 12.86
CA LEU A 20 15.40 -19.55 13.30
C LEU A 20 15.47 -20.23 14.66
N ALA A 21 16.46 -21.10 14.86
CA ALA A 21 16.54 -21.87 16.09
C ALA A 21 16.99 -21.00 17.27
N LEU A 22 17.91 -20.05 17.04
CA LEU A 22 18.45 -19.19 18.09
C LEU A 22 17.41 -18.20 18.65
N PRO A 23 16.65 -17.47 17.81
CA PRO A 23 15.58 -16.59 18.31
C PRO A 23 14.42 -17.37 18.94
N GLY A 24 14.06 -18.53 18.38
CA GLY A 24 13.01 -19.39 18.93
C GLY A 24 13.40 -20.05 20.25
N ALA A 25 14.65 -20.47 20.42
CA ALA A 25 15.18 -20.99 21.67
C ALA A 25 15.22 -19.91 22.75
N LEU A 26 15.63 -18.69 22.39
CA LEU A 26 15.58 -17.53 23.29
C LEU A 26 14.14 -17.23 23.73
N TYR A 27 13.19 -17.26 22.79
CA TYR A 27 11.77 -17.08 23.11
C TYR A 27 11.27 -18.16 24.08
N LEU A 28 11.62 -19.43 23.86
CA LEU A 28 11.24 -20.51 24.75
C LEU A 28 11.89 -20.40 26.13
N ALA A 29 13.16 -20.01 26.20
CA ALA A 29 13.84 -19.77 27.48
C ALA A 29 13.13 -18.66 28.27
N VAL A 30 12.79 -17.56 27.59
CA VAL A 30 12.05 -16.43 28.17
C VAL A 30 10.61 -16.83 28.56
N ALA A 31 9.93 -17.63 27.74
CA ALA A 31 8.59 -18.13 28.04
C ALA A 31 8.57 -19.08 29.24
N THR A 32 9.60 -19.94 29.35
CA THR A 32 9.77 -20.88 30.46
C THR A 32 10.07 -20.11 31.76
N ALA A 33 10.95 -19.11 31.68
CA ALA A 33 11.22 -18.22 32.81
C ALA A 33 9.98 -17.43 33.24
N ALA A 34 9.20 -16.90 32.30
CA ALA A 34 7.96 -16.20 32.58
C ALA A 34 6.90 -17.09 33.25
N TYR A 35 6.75 -18.33 32.77
CA TYR A 35 5.85 -19.32 33.39
C TYR A 35 6.32 -19.70 34.80
N ALA A 36 7.63 -19.80 35.02
CA ALA A 36 8.20 -20.11 36.33
C ALA A 36 8.11 -18.95 37.33
N LEU A 37 8.35 -17.70 36.91
CA LEU A 37 8.48 -16.56 37.83
C LEU A 37 7.14 -15.85 38.12
N GLY A 38 6.19 -15.87 37.17
CA GLY A 38 4.91 -15.20 37.29
C GLY A 38 5.01 -13.69 37.58
N TRP A 39 3.93 -13.08 38.07
CA TRP A 39 3.86 -11.64 38.38
C TRP A 39 4.68 -11.23 39.60
N SER A 40 4.77 -12.07 40.63
CA SER A 40 5.31 -11.71 41.96
C SER A 40 6.81 -11.97 42.12
N GLY A 41 7.41 -12.85 41.31
CA GLY A 41 8.81 -13.27 41.42
C GLY A 41 9.71 -12.72 40.32
N ALA A 42 9.42 -11.56 39.74
CA ALA A 42 9.98 -11.12 38.46
C ALA A 42 11.53 -11.08 38.35
N TRP A 43 12.25 -11.01 39.47
CA TRP A 43 13.72 -10.96 39.54
C TRP A 43 14.33 -12.03 40.45
N ASP A 44 13.54 -13.00 40.93
CA ASP A 44 14.03 -14.02 41.86
C ASP A 44 14.74 -15.16 41.10
N ALA A 45 16.00 -14.91 40.75
CA ALA A 45 16.87 -15.87 40.07
C ALA A 45 17.07 -17.17 40.89
N GLY A 46 16.92 -17.11 42.22
CA GLY A 46 16.98 -18.29 43.11
C GLY A 46 15.78 -19.20 42.91
N HIS A 47 14.58 -18.63 42.87
CA HIS A 47 13.34 -19.39 42.65
C HIS A 47 13.26 -19.99 41.23
N LEU A 48 13.84 -19.31 40.24
CA LEU A 48 14.02 -19.86 38.89
C LEU A 48 14.96 -21.07 38.91
N ALA A 49 16.12 -20.95 39.56
CA ALA A 49 17.10 -22.01 39.65
C ALA A 49 16.53 -23.25 40.37
N GLU A 50 15.79 -23.06 41.47
CA GLU A 50 15.15 -24.16 42.23
C GLU A 50 14.07 -24.89 41.45
N ARG A 51 13.24 -24.20 40.65
CA ARG A 51 12.26 -24.89 39.79
C ARG A 51 12.91 -25.62 38.64
N VAL A 52 13.92 -25.01 38.03
CA VAL A 52 14.64 -25.64 36.91
C VAL A 52 15.40 -26.87 37.40
N THR A 53 16.05 -26.82 38.56
CA THR A 53 16.70 -27.99 39.18
C THR A 53 15.67 -29.04 39.63
N GLY A 54 14.51 -28.62 40.14
CA GLY A 54 13.40 -29.53 40.46
C GLY A 54 12.85 -30.28 39.24
N TRP A 55 12.76 -29.63 38.08
CA TRP A 55 12.38 -30.30 36.82
C TRP A 55 13.50 -31.18 36.26
N ALA A 56 14.76 -30.77 36.42
CA ALA A 56 15.91 -31.56 36.01
C ALA A 56 16.10 -32.83 36.87
N ALA A 57 15.63 -32.81 38.12
CA ALA A 57 15.67 -33.93 39.05
C ALA A 57 14.49 -34.91 38.89
N ASP A 58 13.58 -34.71 37.93
CA ASP A 58 12.48 -35.65 37.67
C ASP A 58 13.03 -36.95 37.04
N PRO A 59 12.80 -38.13 37.63
CA PRO A 59 13.32 -39.41 37.14
C PRO A 59 12.98 -39.73 35.68
N ARG A 60 11.95 -39.09 35.11
CA ARG A 60 11.54 -39.25 33.71
C ARG A 60 12.47 -38.55 32.71
N VAL A 61 13.25 -37.57 33.16
CA VAL A 61 14.17 -36.76 32.33
C VAL A 61 15.62 -37.25 32.45
N ASP A 62 15.94 -38.01 33.49
CA ASP A 62 17.29 -38.52 33.78
C ASP A 62 17.75 -39.67 32.85
N THR A 63 16.83 -40.17 32.01
CA THR A 63 17.15 -41.15 30.96
C THR A 63 17.57 -40.45 29.68
N PHE A 64 18.50 -41.06 28.92
CA PHE A 64 18.93 -40.56 27.60
C PHE A 64 17.75 -40.29 26.65
N GLY A 65 16.71 -41.13 26.71
CA GLY A 65 15.47 -40.94 25.95
C GLY A 65 14.65 -39.73 26.41
N GLY A 66 14.60 -39.45 27.72
CA GLY A 66 13.96 -38.27 28.29
C GLY A 66 14.66 -36.97 27.87
N GLN A 67 15.99 -36.93 27.93
CA GLN A 67 16.78 -35.78 27.47
C GLN A 67 16.59 -35.52 25.97
N ALA A 68 16.60 -36.58 25.14
CA ALA A 68 16.35 -36.48 23.72
C ALA A 68 14.93 -35.96 23.41
N LEU A 69 13.92 -36.39 24.19
CA LEU A 69 12.54 -35.93 24.04
C LEU A 69 12.37 -34.46 24.42
N VAL A 70 13.02 -34.00 25.50
CA VAL A 70 13.01 -32.59 25.91
C VAL A 70 13.71 -31.73 24.85
N LEU A 71 14.87 -32.14 24.36
CA LEU A 71 15.56 -31.45 23.26
C LEU A 71 14.70 -31.40 22.01
N ALA A 72 14.06 -32.51 21.63
CA ALA A 72 13.16 -32.57 20.48
C ALA A 72 11.93 -31.67 20.67
N ALA A 73 11.34 -31.62 21.85
CA ALA A 73 10.20 -30.76 22.16
C ALA A 73 10.58 -29.27 22.14
N VAL A 74 11.76 -28.90 22.66
CA VAL A 74 12.30 -27.53 22.60
C VAL A 74 12.61 -27.14 21.15
N LEU A 75 13.23 -28.03 20.37
CA LEU A 75 13.50 -27.81 18.95
C LEU A 75 12.20 -27.68 18.15
N ALA A 76 11.22 -28.55 18.39
CA ALA A 76 9.93 -28.50 17.73
C ALA A 76 9.15 -27.23 18.10
N GLY A 77 9.14 -26.84 19.38
CA GLY A 77 8.54 -25.60 19.85
C GLY A 77 9.22 -24.36 19.26
N SER A 78 10.56 -24.34 19.22
CA SER A 78 11.35 -23.25 18.62
C SER A 78 11.07 -23.13 17.12
N THR A 79 10.95 -24.26 16.44
CA THR A 79 10.62 -24.32 15.02
C THR A 79 9.19 -23.87 14.74
N ALA A 80 8.22 -24.31 15.54
CA ALA A 80 6.83 -23.87 15.44
C ALA A 80 6.69 -22.36 15.67
N VAL A 81 7.39 -21.83 16.67
CA VAL A 81 7.46 -20.38 16.96
C VAL A 81 8.11 -19.61 15.80
N GLY A 82 9.22 -20.10 15.26
CA GLY A 82 9.86 -19.51 14.09
C GLY A 82 8.98 -19.52 12.84
N LEU A 83 8.16 -20.56 12.66
CA LEU A 83 7.17 -20.65 11.59
C LEU A 83 6.00 -19.68 11.79
N VAL A 84 5.51 -19.51 13.02
CA VAL A 84 4.49 -18.51 13.35
C VAL A 84 5.04 -17.10 13.12
N ALA A 85 6.30 -16.83 13.50
CA ALA A 85 6.96 -15.55 13.23
C ALA A 85 7.11 -15.27 11.72
N ARG A 86 7.48 -16.29 10.93
CA ARG A 86 7.54 -16.18 9.46
C ARG A 86 6.17 -16.03 8.81
N GLY A 87 5.15 -16.76 9.26
CA GLY A 87 3.77 -16.65 8.81
C GLY A 87 3.15 -15.30 9.15
N SER A 88 3.59 -14.69 10.26
CA SER A 88 3.22 -13.34 10.66
C SER A 88 3.82 -12.26 9.73
N GLY A 89 4.79 -12.61 8.88
CA GLY A 89 5.39 -11.71 7.90
C GLY A 89 4.36 -11.06 6.98
N TRP A 90 3.35 -11.82 6.52
CA TRP A 90 2.24 -11.27 5.72
C TRP A 90 1.38 -10.29 6.53
N LEU A 91 1.10 -10.61 7.80
CA LEU A 91 0.31 -9.76 8.68
C LEU A 91 1.05 -8.45 8.96
N VAL A 92 2.36 -8.54 9.24
CA VAL A 92 3.23 -7.39 9.47
C VAL A 92 3.39 -6.57 8.20
N GLU A 93 3.61 -7.18 7.05
CA GLU A 93 3.69 -6.46 5.78
C GLU A 93 2.37 -5.74 5.47
N ARG A 94 1.23 -6.39 5.71
CA ARG A 94 -0.10 -5.79 5.55
C ARG A 94 -0.39 -4.69 6.58
N LEU A 95 0.07 -4.83 7.82
CA LEU A 95 0.02 -3.80 8.86
C LEU A 95 0.93 -2.60 8.51
N TRP A 96 2.10 -2.87 7.94
CA TRP A 96 3.11 -1.85 7.68
C TRP A 96 2.89 -1.09 6.38
N THR A 97 2.54 -1.79 5.30
CA THR A 97 2.17 -1.13 4.04
C THR A 97 0.77 -0.54 4.13
N ALA A 98 -0.13 -1.17 4.89
CA ALA A 98 -1.50 -0.75 5.16
C ALA A 98 -2.24 -0.20 3.93
N ALA A 99 -1.91 -0.72 2.74
CA ALA A 99 -2.40 -0.18 1.47
C ALA A 99 -3.93 -0.31 1.38
N ASP A 100 -4.48 -1.36 1.99
CA ASP A 100 -5.92 -1.66 2.03
C ASP A 100 -6.53 -1.42 3.42
N TRP A 101 -6.04 -0.45 4.20
CA TRP A 101 -6.57 -0.18 5.55
C TRP A 101 -8.08 0.11 5.55
N GLU A 102 -8.60 0.62 4.43
CA GLU A 102 -10.03 0.87 4.23
C GLU A 102 -10.89 -0.40 4.24
N ARG A 103 -10.29 -1.56 3.91
CA ARG A 103 -10.93 -2.88 3.93
C ARG A 103 -10.82 -3.59 5.27
N TRP A 104 -10.23 -2.96 6.29
CA TRP A 104 -10.09 -3.59 7.61
C TRP A 104 -11.44 -3.73 8.31
N PRO A 105 -11.64 -4.77 9.13
CA PRO A 105 -12.87 -4.94 9.88
C PRO A 105 -13.04 -3.78 10.90
N PRO A 106 -14.27 -3.30 11.14
CA PRO A 106 -14.55 -2.45 12.29
C PRO A 106 -14.28 -3.25 13.60
N PRO A 107 -13.69 -2.64 14.65
CA PRO A 107 -13.51 -1.19 14.86
C PRO A 107 -12.19 -0.61 14.33
N LEU A 108 -11.25 -1.46 13.86
CA LEU A 108 -9.91 -1.03 13.46
C LEU A 108 -9.94 0.01 12.35
N ARG A 109 -10.88 -0.11 11.39
CA ARG A 109 -11.10 0.90 10.33
C ARG A 109 -11.46 2.29 10.87
N GLY A 110 -12.31 2.36 11.90
CA GLY A 110 -12.73 3.63 12.48
C GLY A 110 -11.60 4.32 13.24
N TRP A 111 -10.81 3.55 13.98
CA TRP A 111 -9.64 4.05 14.70
C TRP A 111 -8.53 4.48 13.75
N THR A 112 -8.17 3.65 12.78
CA THR A 112 -7.17 3.99 11.74
C THR A 112 -7.59 5.18 10.89
N GLY A 113 -8.88 5.29 10.54
CA GLY A 113 -9.40 6.46 9.83
C GLY A 113 -9.26 7.75 10.65
N ARG A 114 -9.56 7.73 11.95
CA ARG A 114 -9.31 8.88 12.86
C ARG A 114 -7.83 9.21 12.95
N TRP A 115 -6.98 8.19 13.08
CA TRP A 115 -5.54 8.32 13.14
C TRP A 115 -4.95 8.96 11.87
N VAL A 116 -5.33 8.48 10.69
CA VAL A 116 -4.92 9.03 9.39
C VAL A 116 -5.39 10.48 9.25
N ARG A 117 -6.64 10.80 9.63
CA ARG A 117 -7.14 12.18 9.63
C ARG A 117 -6.33 13.09 10.55
N SER A 118 -6.02 12.64 11.77
CA SER A 118 -5.18 13.40 12.70
C SER A 118 -3.77 13.62 12.14
N ARG A 119 -3.19 12.62 11.47
CA ARG A 119 -1.88 12.74 10.81
C ARG A 119 -1.94 13.72 9.62
N ARG A 120 -3.00 13.66 8.81
CA ARG A 120 -3.24 14.62 7.72
C ARG A 120 -3.34 16.04 8.24
N ALA A 121 -4.15 16.30 9.27
CA ALA A 121 -4.29 17.63 9.87
C ALA A 121 -2.95 18.15 10.43
N ARG A 122 -2.16 17.29 11.08
CA ARG A 122 -0.81 17.64 11.55
C ARG A 122 0.12 17.98 10.38
N TRP A 123 0.05 17.22 9.29
CA TRP A 123 0.85 17.46 8.10
C TRP A 123 0.45 18.74 7.37
N ASP A 124 -0.86 18.98 7.17
CA ASP A 124 -1.39 20.19 6.54
C ASP A 124 -0.95 21.44 7.31
N ARG A 125 -0.91 21.39 8.65
CA ARG A 125 -0.36 22.47 9.49
C ARG A 125 1.13 22.72 9.25
N LEU A 126 1.93 21.64 9.22
CA LEU A 126 3.38 21.73 9.00
C LEU A 126 3.71 22.19 7.58
N ARG A 127 2.91 21.78 6.58
CA ARG A 127 3.02 22.26 5.21
C ARG A 127 2.82 23.78 5.13
N GLY A 128 1.83 24.31 5.85
CA GLY A 128 1.65 25.75 5.97
C GLY A 128 2.86 26.47 6.58
N GLU A 129 3.62 25.83 7.47
CA GLU A 129 4.89 26.39 7.98
C GLU A 129 5.99 26.41 6.92
N VAL A 130 6.07 25.37 6.08
CA VAL A 130 7.00 25.31 4.95
C VAL A 130 6.68 26.38 3.91
N GLU A 131 5.41 26.55 3.57
CA GLU A 131 4.94 27.58 2.62
C GLU A 131 5.21 28.98 3.15
N ARG A 132 4.97 29.22 4.46
CA ARG A 132 5.33 30.48 5.13
C ARG A 132 6.84 30.72 5.16
N ALA A 133 7.65 29.69 5.40
CA ALA A 133 9.11 29.83 5.38
C ALA A 133 9.64 30.10 3.95
N ARG A 134 8.98 29.54 2.92
CA ARG A 134 9.30 29.78 1.50
C ARG A 134 8.93 31.21 1.06
N ASN A 135 7.76 31.68 1.48
CA ASN A 135 7.20 32.97 1.07
C ASN A 135 7.55 34.11 2.03
N GLY A 136 8.24 33.83 3.14
CA GLY A 136 8.58 34.81 4.16
C GLY A 136 9.59 35.85 3.67
N GLU A 137 9.35 37.09 4.04
CA GLU A 137 10.27 38.22 3.86
C GLU A 137 11.44 38.06 4.83
N ALA A 138 12.46 37.32 4.42
CA ALA A 138 13.74 37.29 5.13
C ALA A 138 14.73 38.21 4.39
N GLU A 139 15.14 39.28 5.05
CA GLU A 139 16.23 40.21 4.69
C GLU A 139 17.55 39.49 4.33
N GLN A 140 17.69 38.21 4.68
CA GLN A 140 18.87 37.39 4.41
C GLN A 140 18.48 36.05 3.78
N ALA A 141 18.93 35.82 2.54
CA ALA A 141 18.65 34.59 1.78
C ALA A 141 19.04 33.30 2.52
N ARG A 142 20.16 33.32 3.28
CA ARG A 142 20.63 32.17 4.09
C ARG A 142 19.65 31.79 5.20
N GLY A 143 19.13 32.77 5.94
CA GLY A 143 18.16 32.51 7.02
C GLY A 143 16.85 31.91 6.50
N ARG A 144 16.46 32.26 5.27
CA ARG A 144 15.29 31.68 4.57
C ARG A 144 15.49 30.21 4.24
N GLU A 145 16.64 29.86 3.68
CA GLU A 145 16.98 28.49 3.30
C GLU A 145 17.05 27.57 4.52
N GLU A 146 17.67 28.02 5.61
CA GLU A 146 17.71 27.28 6.88
C GLU A 146 16.32 27.09 7.50
N ALA A 147 15.50 28.15 7.49
CA ALA A 147 14.12 28.08 8.00
C ALA A 147 13.27 27.12 7.16
N PHE A 148 13.41 27.17 5.84
CA PHE A 148 12.76 26.25 4.91
C PHE A 148 13.21 24.81 5.15
N ALA A 149 14.52 24.54 5.22
CA ALA A 149 15.07 23.22 5.46
C ALA A 149 14.57 22.63 6.79
N LYS A 150 14.59 23.42 7.87
CA LYS A 150 14.09 23.00 9.19
C LYS A 150 12.58 22.73 9.19
N ALA A 151 11.79 23.57 8.52
CA ALA A 151 10.34 23.35 8.40
C ALA A 151 10.05 22.10 7.56
N TYR A 152 10.78 21.92 6.46
CA TYR A 152 10.67 20.76 5.58
C TYR A 152 11.03 19.47 6.31
N ASP A 153 12.12 19.45 7.08
CA ASP A 153 12.52 18.29 7.90
C ASP A 153 11.46 17.92 8.94
N ARG A 154 10.85 18.93 9.61
CA ARG A 154 9.74 18.68 10.55
C ARG A 154 8.54 18.06 9.84
N MET A 155 8.19 18.54 8.66
CA MET A 155 7.11 17.97 7.83
C MET A 155 7.45 16.54 7.38
N ALA A 156 8.66 16.33 6.86
CA ALA A 156 9.14 15.04 6.36
C ALA A 156 9.21 13.95 7.45
N ARG A 157 9.44 14.33 8.72
CA ARG A 157 9.33 13.41 9.87
C ARG A 157 7.92 12.80 10.00
N VAL A 158 6.87 13.56 9.66
CA VAL A 158 5.48 13.08 9.63
C VAL A 158 5.20 12.29 8.35
N SER A 159 5.51 12.88 7.20
CA SER A 159 5.48 12.24 5.88
C SER A 159 6.04 13.20 4.82
N PRO A 160 6.80 12.73 3.82
CA PRO A 160 7.28 13.57 2.72
C PRO A 160 6.18 14.05 1.76
N GLU A 161 5.06 13.34 1.70
CA GLU A 161 3.85 13.70 0.94
C GLU A 161 2.63 13.63 1.86
N ARG A 162 1.47 14.12 1.42
CA ARG A 162 0.26 14.12 2.24
C ARG A 162 -0.06 12.69 2.72
N PRO A 163 -0.16 12.43 4.05
CA PRO A 163 -0.34 11.07 4.57
C PRO A 163 -1.63 10.42 4.07
N GLU A 164 -1.54 9.23 3.50
CA GLU A 164 -2.69 8.46 3.03
C GLU A 164 -2.87 7.15 3.80
N ARG A 165 -1.81 6.69 4.45
CA ARG A 165 -1.73 5.41 5.14
C ARG A 165 -1.48 5.61 6.64
N PRO A 166 -1.87 4.65 7.49
CA PRO A 166 -1.73 4.78 8.94
C PRO A 166 -0.26 4.78 9.41
N THR A 167 0.66 4.23 8.61
CA THR A 167 2.07 4.02 8.94
C THR A 167 3.00 4.93 8.14
N TRP A 168 4.09 5.39 8.78
CA TRP A 168 5.09 6.23 8.11
C TRP A 168 5.82 5.50 6.98
N CYS A 169 6.16 4.21 7.12
CA CYS A 169 6.86 3.50 6.04
C CYS A 169 5.95 3.26 4.84
N GLY A 170 4.65 2.99 5.06
CA GLY A 170 3.67 2.89 3.99
C GLY A 170 3.54 4.21 3.23
N ASP A 171 3.41 5.33 3.95
CA ASP A 171 3.40 6.67 3.35
C ASP A 171 4.71 6.97 2.61
N ARG A 172 5.87 6.59 3.15
CA ARG A 172 7.19 6.87 2.56
C ARG A 172 7.37 6.15 1.22
N ILE A 173 6.96 4.89 1.13
CA ILE A 173 7.02 4.11 -0.12
C ILE A 173 5.95 4.63 -1.10
N ALA A 174 4.74 4.92 -0.63
CA ALA A 174 3.67 5.46 -1.48
C ALA A 174 4.01 6.85 -2.04
N ALA A 175 4.76 7.66 -1.30
CA ALA A 175 5.21 8.98 -1.73
C ALA A 175 6.01 8.94 -3.03
N VAL A 176 6.77 7.87 -3.30
CA VAL A 176 7.52 7.72 -4.56
C VAL A 176 6.56 7.68 -5.75
N ARG A 177 5.51 6.86 -5.65
CA ARG A 177 4.45 6.78 -6.67
C ARG A 177 3.74 8.12 -6.82
N THR A 178 3.40 8.79 -5.71
CA THR A 178 2.72 10.09 -5.74
C THR A 178 3.57 11.18 -6.40
N ARG A 179 4.87 11.22 -6.10
CA ARG A 179 5.82 12.17 -6.70
C ARG A 179 6.03 11.90 -8.17
N LEU A 180 6.19 10.64 -8.55
CA LEU A 180 6.38 10.26 -9.94
C LEU A 180 5.13 10.58 -10.79
N ALA A 181 3.94 10.33 -10.25
CA ALA A 181 2.69 10.70 -10.90
C ALA A 181 2.50 12.23 -10.98
N ARG A 182 2.86 12.98 -9.93
CA ARG A 182 2.73 14.45 -9.89
C ARG A 182 3.73 15.16 -10.78
N ASP A 183 5.01 14.82 -10.66
CA ASP A 183 6.12 15.53 -11.30
C ASP A 183 6.31 15.06 -12.75
N HIS A 184 6.09 13.76 -13.01
CA HIS A 184 6.43 13.11 -14.29
C HIS A 184 5.25 12.45 -15.00
N ARG A 185 4.02 12.56 -14.47
CA ARG A 185 2.82 11.89 -15.01
C ARG A 185 3.03 10.39 -15.30
N ALA A 186 3.97 9.78 -14.58
CA ALA A 186 4.44 8.43 -14.81
C ALA A 186 3.84 7.49 -13.77
N ASP A 187 3.29 6.36 -14.23
CA ASP A 187 2.74 5.33 -13.36
C ASP A 187 3.82 4.32 -12.99
N LEU A 188 4.34 4.44 -11.77
CA LEU A 188 5.37 3.53 -11.25
C LEU A 188 4.97 2.04 -11.39
N ALA A 189 3.69 1.70 -11.23
CA ALA A 189 3.24 0.31 -11.30
C ALA A 189 3.37 -0.27 -12.71
N VAL A 190 3.22 0.56 -13.75
CA VAL A 190 3.36 0.17 -15.16
C VAL A 190 4.84 0.13 -15.57
N LEU A 191 5.62 1.12 -15.10
CA LEU A 191 7.03 1.25 -15.48
C LEU A 191 7.92 0.22 -14.77
N TRP A 192 7.64 -0.12 -13.51
CA TRP A 192 8.54 -0.92 -12.67
C TRP A 192 8.94 -2.27 -13.26
N PRO A 193 8.03 -3.11 -13.80
CA PRO A 193 8.40 -4.39 -14.39
C PRO A 193 9.35 -4.25 -15.59
N HIS A 194 9.17 -3.18 -16.38
CA HIS A 194 9.98 -2.91 -17.56
C HIS A 194 11.34 -2.31 -17.19
N LEU A 195 11.36 -1.40 -16.21
CA LEU A 195 12.61 -0.86 -15.65
C LEU A 195 13.47 -1.98 -15.09
N TRP A 196 12.90 -2.97 -14.40
CA TRP A 196 13.63 -4.10 -13.85
C TRP A 196 14.40 -4.92 -14.90
N LEU A 197 13.92 -4.95 -16.14
CA LEU A 197 14.58 -5.65 -17.25
C LEU A 197 15.71 -4.85 -17.89
N VAL A 198 15.66 -3.52 -17.77
CA VAL A 198 16.66 -2.60 -18.29
C VAL A 198 17.79 -2.34 -17.30
N LEU A 199 17.49 -2.46 -16.00
CA LEU A 199 18.38 -2.05 -14.94
C LEU A 199 19.71 -2.84 -14.92
N PRO A 200 20.85 -2.17 -14.73
CA PRO A 200 22.15 -2.83 -14.50
C PRO A 200 22.10 -3.81 -13.33
N GLU A 201 22.96 -4.84 -13.37
CA GLU A 201 22.97 -5.88 -12.34
C GLU A 201 23.33 -5.31 -10.95
N GLU A 202 24.29 -4.40 -10.87
CA GLU A 202 24.71 -3.75 -9.62
C GLU A 202 23.54 -3.06 -8.92
N GLU A 203 22.77 -2.25 -9.65
CA GLU A 203 21.61 -1.54 -9.12
C GLU A 203 20.47 -2.48 -8.74
N ARG A 204 20.23 -3.56 -9.50
CA ARG A 204 19.25 -4.60 -9.10
C ARG A 204 19.63 -5.24 -7.78
N VAL A 205 20.92 -5.52 -7.57
CA VAL A 205 21.43 -6.07 -6.30
C VAL A 205 21.20 -5.07 -5.17
N GLU A 206 21.50 -3.79 -5.35
CA GLU A 206 21.26 -2.76 -4.32
C GLU A 206 19.78 -2.60 -3.96
N VAL A 207 18.89 -2.53 -4.96
CA VAL A 207 17.44 -2.43 -4.73
C VAL A 207 16.91 -3.68 -4.04
N THR A 208 17.39 -4.86 -4.43
CA THR A 208 17.01 -6.13 -3.79
C THR A 208 17.49 -6.19 -2.35
N ALA A 209 18.73 -5.78 -2.08
CA ALA A 209 19.29 -5.71 -0.73
C ALA A 209 18.49 -4.76 0.16
N ALA A 210 18.13 -3.58 -0.34
CA ALA A 210 17.29 -2.63 0.40
C ALA A 210 15.88 -3.20 0.67
N ARG A 211 15.31 -3.95 -0.28
CA ARG A 211 14.04 -4.65 -0.10
C ARG A 211 14.13 -5.76 0.95
N GLU A 212 15.24 -6.50 0.97
CA GLU A 212 15.52 -7.52 1.97
C GLU A 212 15.68 -6.93 3.37
N ASP A 213 16.35 -5.78 3.52
CA ASP A 213 16.49 -5.10 4.80
C ASP A 213 15.14 -4.69 5.39
N LEU A 214 14.21 -4.23 4.55
CA LEU A 214 12.84 -3.98 4.95
C LEU A 214 12.14 -5.28 5.40
N SER A 215 12.34 -6.39 4.68
CA SER A 215 11.81 -7.70 5.08
C SER A 215 12.41 -8.21 6.40
N ARG A 216 13.69 -7.97 6.67
CA ARG A 216 14.33 -8.32 7.95
C ARG A 216 13.76 -7.48 9.11
N ALA A 217 13.53 -6.19 8.88
CA ALA A 217 12.96 -5.29 9.89
C ALA A 217 11.50 -5.63 10.24
N THR A 218 10.70 -6.02 9.25
CA THR A 218 9.34 -6.53 9.49
C THR A 218 9.36 -7.85 10.27
N GLY A 219 10.31 -8.75 9.99
CA GLY A 219 10.53 -9.96 10.78
C GLY A 219 10.79 -9.69 12.27
N LEU A 220 11.58 -8.67 12.61
CA LEU A 220 11.81 -8.26 14.02
C LEU A 220 10.52 -7.79 14.72
N THR A 221 9.62 -7.15 13.98
CA THR A 221 8.33 -6.72 14.55
C THR A 221 7.39 -7.89 14.78
N ALA A 222 7.44 -8.93 13.94
CA ALA A 222 6.74 -10.18 14.18
C ALA A 222 7.20 -10.83 15.50
N TRP A 223 8.51 -10.81 15.79
CA TRP A 223 9.04 -11.27 17.07
C TRP A 223 8.51 -10.41 18.24
N GLY A 224 8.53 -9.08 18.12
CA GLY A 224 7.97 -8.19 19.14
C GLY A 224 6.50 -8.46 19.46
N LEU A 225 5.68 -8.71 18.43
CA LEU A 225 4.27 -9.12 18.57
C LEU A 225 4.13 -10.43 19.34
N LEU A 226 5.03 -11.40 19.10
CA LEU A 226 5.02 -12.68 19.79
C LEU A 226 5.35 -12.58 21.29
N TYR A 227 6.12 -11.56 21.70
CA TYR A 227 6.40 -11.27 23.11
C TYR A 227 5.22 -10.58 23.83
N LEU A 228 4.25 -9.99 23.13
CA LEU A 228 3.12 -9.28 23.76
C LEU A 228 2.27 -10.15 24.69
N PRO A 229 1.84 -11.37 24.34
CA PRO A 229 1.10 -12.22 25.27
C PRO A 229 1.89 -12.51 26.56
N LEU A 230 3.22 -12.60 26.45
CA LEU A 230 4.08 -12.89 27.59
C LEU A 230 4.08 -11.77 28.63
N THR A 231 3.86 -10.53 28.19
CA THR A 231 3.76 -9.36 29.09
C THR A 231 2.59 -9.44 30.07
N VAL A 232 1.53 -10.20 29.72
CA VAL A 232 0.36 -10.40 30.59
C VAL A 232 0.70 -11.32 31.75
N TRP A 233 1.73 -12.15 31.65
CA TRP A 233 2.14 -13.10 32.68
C TRP A 233 3.44 -12.72 33.39
N TRP A 234 4.31 -11.94 32.74
CA TRP A 234 5.60 -11.54 33.28
C TRP A 234 5.97 -10.13 32.80
N TRP A 235 5.85 -9.13 33.68
CA TRP A 235 6.04 -7.73 33.31
C TRP A 235 7.44 -7.39 32.72
N PRO A 236 8.57 -8.04 33.08
CA PRO A 236 9.87 -7.79 32.43
C PRO A 236 9.88 -8.16 30.95
N ALA A 237 9.02 -9.08 30.50
CA ALA A 237 8.82 -9.34 29.08
C ALA A 237 8.36 -8.08 28.34
N ALA A 238 7.70 -7.14 29.01
CA ALA A 238 7.29 -5.87 28.42
C ALA A 238 8.50 -4.99 28.08
N LEU A 239 9.58 -5.02 28.86
CA LEU A 239 10.83 -4.31 28.55
C LEU A 239 11.50 -4.91 27.31
N VAL A 240 11.56 -6.25 27.24
CA VAL A 240 12.09 -6.96 26.07
C VAL A 240 11.24 -6.67 24.83
N ALA A 241 9.92 -6.76 24.94
CA ALA A 241 9.00 -6.44 23.85
C ALA A 241 9.14 -4.98 23.40
N ALA A 242 9.24 -4.02 24.33
CA ALA A 242 9.44 -2.61 24.03
C ALA A 242 10.79 -2.34 23.35
N ALA A 243 11.87 -2.98 23.82
CA ALA A 243 13.19 -2.86 23.20
C ALA A 243 13.21 -3.43 21.78
N VAL A 244 12.68 -4.65 21.58
CA VAL A 244 12.58 -5.29 20.26
C VAL A 244 11.70 -4.45 19.32
N ALA A 245 10.54 -3.98 19.79
CA ALA A 245 9.66 -3.12 19.01
C ALA A 245 10.31 -1.78 18.65
N GLY A 246 11.04 -1.16 19.58
CA GLY A 246 11.78 0.08 19.35
C GLY A 246 12.89 -0.09 18.31
N ILE A 247 13.69 -1.15 18.41
CA ILE A 247 14.74 -1.49 17.44
C ILE A 247 14.11 -1.76 16.06
N ALA A 248 13.06 -2.56 16.02
CA ALA A 248 12.37 -2.91 14.77
C ALA A 248 11.76 -1.65 14.12
N TRP A 249 11.18 -0.76 14.91
CA TRP A 249 10.64 0.52 14.46
C TRP A 249 11.70 1.42 13.83
N VAL A 250 12.84 1.63 14.50
CA VAL A 250 13.94 2.44 13.97
C VAL A 250 14.49 1.82 12.69
N ARG A 251 14.78 0.51 12.70
CA ARG A 251 15.32 -0.20 11.53
C ARG A 251 14.37 -0.16 10.33
N ALA A 252 13.09 -0.37 10.54
CA ALA A 252 12.11 -0.36 9.46
C ALA A 252 11.90 1.03 8.87
N ARG A 253 12.01 2.10 9.68
CA ARG A 253 11.98 3.47 9.15
C ARG A 253 13.19 3.77 8.29
N SER A 254 14.39 3.42 8.73
CA SER A 254 15.61 3.61 7.94
C SER A 254 15.57 2.79 6.65
N ALA A 255 15.19 1.50 6.72
CA ALA A 255 15.10 0.62 5.56
C ALA A 255 14.05 1.11 4.54
N ALA A 256 12.85 1.52 5.00
CA ALA A 256 11.82 2.05 4.10
C ALA A 256 12.23 3.39 3.48
N GLY A 257 12.97 4.23 4.22
CA GLY A 257 13.54 5.46 3.71
C GLY A 257 14.53 5.21 2.57
N ASN A 258 15.50 4.31 2.81
CA ASN A 258 16.53 3.95 1.84
C ASN A 258 15.92 3.29 0.60
N TYR A 259 15.04 2.30 0.78
CA TYR A 259 14.36 1.62 -0.32
C TYR A 259 13.56 2.61 -1.18
N ALA A 260 12.78 3.51 -0.57
CA ALA A 260 12.03 4.53 -1.31
C ALA A 260 12.94 5.48 -2.11
N THR A 261 14.06 5.91 -1.52
CA THR A 261 15.03 6.78 -2.21
C THR A 261 15.70 6.06 -3.38
N LEU A 262 16.12 4.80 -3.21
CA LEU A 262 16.74 4.01 -4.28
C LEU A 262 15.76 3.75 -5.43
N VAL A 263 14.52 3.36 -5.13
CA VAL A 263 13.48 3.17 -6.15
C VAL A 263 13.22 4.48 -6.91
N GLU A 264 13.12 5.61 -6.21
CA GLU A 264 12.93 6.91 -6.86
C GLU A 264 14.13 7.29 -7.74
N ALA A 265 15.35 7.07 -7.27
CA ALA A 265 16.59 7.37 -8.00
C ALA A 265 16.73 6.51 -9.27
N VAL A 266 16.55 5.20 -9.15
CA VAL A 266 16.58 4.25 -10.26
C VAL A 266 15.58 4.64 -11.35
N VAL A 267 14.35 4.98 -10.96
CA VAL A 267 13.34 5.38 -11.94
C VAL A 267 13.74 6.68 -12.65
N ARG A 268 14.22 7.69 -11.90
CA ARG A 268 14.64 8.97 -12.49
C ARG A 268 15.88 8.84 -13.37
N LEU A 269 16.77 7.90 -13.08
CA LEU A 269 18.00 7.69 -13.84
C LEU A 269 17.77 6.86 -15.11
N HIS A 270 16.94 5.81 -15.05
CA HIS A 270 16.75 4.85 -16.16
C HIS A 270 15.46 5.04 -16.95
N ALA A 271 14.61 6.02 -16.63
CA ALA A 271 13.39 6.27 -17.40
C ALA A 271 13.66 6.65 -18.86
N VAL A 272 14.71 7.44 -19.12
CA VAL A 272 15.10 7.83 -20.50
C VAL A 272 15.62 6.61 -21.26
N GLU A 273 16.47 5.82 -20.64
CA GLU A 273 17.01 4.59 -21.22
C GLU A 273 15.92 3.55 -21.55
N LEU A 274 14.85 3.52 -20.74
CA LEU A 274 13.66 2.73 -21.03
C LEU A 274 12.88 3.29 -22.22
N ALA A 275 12.79 4.62 -22.35
CA ALA A 275 12.13 5.26 -23.49
C ALA A 275 12.84 4.97 -24.82
N ASP A 276 14.17 5.00 -24.82
CA ASP A 276 14.98 4.60 -25.98
C ASP A 276 14.64 3.17 -26.42
N ARG A 277 14.64 2.21 -25.48
CA ARG A 277 14.29 0.81 -25.79
C ARG A 277 12.83 0.60 -26.15
N ALA A 278 11.92 1.41 -25.62
CA ALA A 278 10.50 1.36 -25.96
C ALA A 278 10.16 2.08 -27.28
N GLY A 279 11.14 2.76 -27.90
CA GLY A 279 10.96 3.51 -29.16
C GLY A 279 10.14 4.80 -28.98
N VAL A 280 10.24 5.45 -27.81
CA VAL A 280 9.48 6.67 -27.48
C VAL A 280 10.40 7.89 -27.64
N ALA A 281 10.21 8.65 -28.73
CA ALA A 281 10.98 9.87 -28.99
C ALA A 281 10.93 10.89 -27.82
N HIS A 282 12.07 11.47 -27.46
CA HIS A 282 12.19 12.43 -26.35
C HIS A 282 13.33 13.44 -26.56
N GLU A 283 13.29 14.53 -25.80
CA GLU A 283 14.31 15.59 -25.80
C GLU A 283 15.50 15.31 -24.85
N GLY A 284 15.59 14.09 -24.30
CA GLY A 284 16.74 13.61 -23.51
C GLY A 284 16.62 13.80 -22.00
N ALA A 285 15.67 14.62 -21.52
CA ALA A 285 15.34 14.74 -20.10
C ALA A 285 14.11 13.91 -19.74
N PHE A 286 14.08 13.36 -18.52
CA PHE A 286 12.87 12.74 -17.98
C PHE A 286 11.85 13.83 -17.62
N SER A 287 10.89 14.04 -18.53
CA SER A 287 9.83 15.03 -18.43
C SER A 287 8.46 14.38 -18.16
N GLY A 288 7.49 15.22 -17.77
CA GLY A 288 6.10 14.79 -17.60
C GLY A 288 5.47 14.19 -18.85
N GLU A 289 5.75 14.76 -20.02
CA GLU A 289 5.24 14.24 -21.30
C GLU A 289 5.86 12.88 -21.63
N LEU A 290 7.16 12.70 -21.38
CA LEU A 290 7.85 11.44 -21.59
C LEU A 290 7.27 10.34 -20.70
N GLY A 291 7.08 10.62 -19.40
CA GLY A 291 6.51 9.67 -18.45
C GLY A 291 5.07 9.27 -18.80
N GLU A 292 4.26 10.21 -19.27
CA GLU A 292 2.90 9.95 -19.77
C GLU A 292 2.91 9.03 -21.00
N ARG A 293 3.72 9.36 -22.02
CA ARG A 293 3.85 8.55 -23.24
C ARG A 293 4.38 7.14 -22.98
N LEU A 294 5.39 7.02 -22.13
CA LEU A 294 5.91 5.72 -21.68
C LEU A 294 4.82 4.89 -21.00
N THR A 295 4.08 5.51 -20.07
CA THR A 295 3.01 4.83 -19.35
C THR A 295 1.92 4.35 -20.31
N LEU A 296 1.49 5.20 -21.24
CA LEU A 296 0.48 4.83 -22.25
C LEU A 296 0.97 3.72 -23.18
N ARG A 297 2.25 3.73 -23.55
CA ARG A 297 2.84 2.72 -24.45
C ARG A 297 2.98 1.35 -23.78
N LEU A 298 3.36 1.32 -22.51
CA LEU A 298 3.63 0.10 -21.75
C LEU A 298 2.40 -0.46 -21.03
N ARG A 299 1.34 0.34 -20.88
CA ARG A 299 0.09 -0.12 -20.29
C ARG A 299 -0.57 -1.13 -21.22
N ALA A 300 -1.01 -2.26 -20.65
CA ALA A 300 -1.75 -3.28 -21.38
C ALA A 300 -3.00 -2.66 -22.03
N SER A 301 -3.21 -2.97 -23.32
CA SER A 301 -4.41 -2.56 -24.04
C SER A 301 -5.65 -3.16 -23.36
N MET A 302 -6.74 -2.40 -23.33
CA MET A 302 -8.02 -2.94 -22.87
C MET A 302 -8.40 -4.15 -23.73
N PRO A 303 -9.02 -5.19 -23.14
CA PRO A 303 -9.60 -6.26 -23.93
C PRO A 303 -10.55 -5.65 -24.97
N PRO A 304 -10.55 -6.15 -26.22
CA PRO A 304 -11.51 -5.66 -27.21
C PRO A 304 -12.91 -5.79 -26.63
N ALA A 305 -13.76 -4.79 -26.88
CA ALA A 305 -15.15 -4.85 -26.46
C ALA A 305 -15.74 -6.17 -26.97
N PRO A 306 -16.49 -6.91 -26.14
CA PRO A 306 -17.14 -8.12 -26.59
C PRO A 306 -17.95 -7.74 -27.82
N VAL A 307 -17.69 -8.42 -28.94
CA VAL A 307 -18.55 -8.31 -30.11
C VAL A 307 -19.89 -8.84 -29.65
N LEU A 308 -20.79 -7.94 -29.26
CA LEU A 308 -22.20 -8.25 -29.13
C LEU A 308 -22.60 -8.66 -30.54
N ALA A 309 -22.65 -9.98 -30.77
CA ALA A 309 -23.32 -10.52 -31.94
C ALA A 309 -24.64 -9.75 -32.05
N PRO A 310 -24.97 -9.17 -33.22
CA PRO A 310 -26.22 -8.43 -33.36
C PRO A 310 -27.29 -9.34 -32.79
N LEU A 311 -28.02 -8.84 -31.77
CA LEU A 311 -29.14 -9.55 -31.19
C LEU A 311 -29.99 -9.94 -32.38
N VAL A 312 -29.93 -11.23 -32.77
CA VAL A 312 -30.82 -11.81 -33.76
C VAL A 312 -32.17 -11.36 -33.26
N SER A 313 -32.82 -10.47 -34.02
CA SER A 313 -34.07 -9.85 -33.61
C SER A 313 -34.95 -10.99 -33.13
N ALA A 314 -35.19 -11.04 -31.81
CA ALA A 314 -36.06 -12.05 -31.26
C ALA A 314 -37.35 -11.98 -32.08
N PRO A 315 -37.87 -13.12 -32.57
CA PRO A 315 -39.07 -13.10 -33.39
C PRO A 315 -40.12 -12.32 -32.61
N VAL A 316 -40.59 -11.21 -33.20
CA VAL A 316 -41.65 -10.39 -32.64
C VAL A 316 -42.79 -11.36 -32.31
N PRO A 317 -43.20 -11.50 -31.03
CA PRO A 317 -44.32 -12.37 -30.71
C PRO A 317 -45.53 -11.91 -31.52
N PRO A 318 -46.31 -12.83 -32.11
CA PRO A 318 -47.46 -12.44 -32.91
C PRO A 318 -48.36 -11.53 -32.08
N VAL A 319 -48.63 -10.34 -32.60
CA VAL A 319 -49.57 -9.38 -32.03
C VAL A 319 -50.86 -10.13 -31.75
N ALA A 320 -51.25 -10.22 -30.47
CA ALA A 320 -52.53 -10.77 -30.08
C ALA A 320 -53.63 -9.96 -30.79
N ALA A 321 -54.47 -10.65 -31.55
CA ALA A 321 -55.62 -10.05 -32.22
C ALA A 321 -56.48 -9.28 -31.21
N PRO A 322 -56.96 -8.07 -31.55
CA PRO A 322 -57.82 -7.31 -30.65
C PRO A 322 -59.13 -8.07 -30.39
N PRO A 323 -59.72 -7.95 -29.20
CA PRO A 323 -60.98 -8.60 -28.88
C PRO A 323 -62.10 -8.06 -29.77
N VAL A 324 -62.87 -8.98 -30.35
CA VAL A 324 -64.05 -8.70 -31.17
C VAL A 324 -65.04 -7.89 -30.33
N THR A 325 -65.26 -6.63 -30.71
CA THR A 325 -66.27 -5.77 -30.12
C THR A 325 -67.63 -6.18 -30.66
N MET A 326 -68.51 -6.67 -29.79
CA MET A 326 -69.93 -6.89 -30.10
C MET A 326 -70.57 -5.57 -30.53
N ARG A 327 -71.16 -5.54 -31.73
CA ARG A 327 -71.85 -4.38 -32.30
C ARG A 327 -73.26 -4.26 -31.69
N PRO A 328 -73.66 -3.14 -31.08
CA PRO A 328 -75.04 -2.90 -30.67
C PRO A 328 -75.97 -2.64 -31.87
N PRO A 329 -77.28 -2.90 -31.74
CA PRO A 329 -78.26 -2.83 -32.83
C PRO A 329 -78.54 -1.39 -33.31
N PRO A 330 -79.06 -1.21 -34.54
CA PRO A 330 -79.11 0.08 -35.21
C PRO A 330 -80.20 1.00 -34.66
N GLU A 331 -79.79 2.21 -34.26
CA GLU A 331 -80.66 3.31 -33.91
C GLU A 331 -81.06 4.09 -35.17
N SER A 332 -82.31 4.54 -35.16
CA SER A 332 -83.10 5.18 -36.22
C SER A 332 -82.53 6.47 -36.82
N ALA A 333 -82.87 6.70 -38.08
CA ALA A 333 -82.48 7.81 -38.96
C ALA A 333 -82.93 9.22 -38.49
N PRO A 334 -82.34 10.31 -39.04
CA PRO A 334 -82.31 11.64 -38.43
C PRO A 334 -83.38 12.61 -38.99
N PRO A 335 -83.67 13.74 -38.30
CA PRO A 335 -84.30 14.91 -38.91
C PRO A 335 -83.29 15.95 -39.43
N PRO A 336 -83.68 16.82 -40.38
CA PRO A 336 -82.77 17.61 -41.20
C PRO A 336 -82.53 19.01 -40.63
N GLY A 337 -81.39 19.59 -40.99
CA GLY A 337 -81.21 21.04 -40.98
C GLY A 337 -80.07 21.53 -40.10
N SER A 338 -78.93 21.81 -40.71
CA SER A 338 -78.20 23.09 -40.62
C SER A 338 -76.88 22.95 -41.39
N ALA A 339 -76.74 23.77 -42.42
CA ALA A 339 -75.54 23.86 -43.26
C ALA A 339 -74.35 24.48 -42.49
N PRO A 340 -73.11 24.34 -43.01
CA PRO A 340 -71.86 24.48 -42.25
C PRO A 340 -71.27 25.90 -42.32
N PRO A 341 -70.25 26.21 -41.51
CA PRO A 341 -69.27 27.24 -41.84
C PRO A 341 -67.85 26.68 -42.06
N PRO A 342 -66.99 27.42 -42.81
CA PRO A 342 -65.84 26.89 -43.52
C PRO A 342 -64.53 26.88 -42.72
N VAL A 343 -63.62 26.05 -43.22
CA VAL A 343 -62.18 26.02 -42.88
C VAL A 343 -61.50 27.33 -43.31
N PRO A 344 -60.55 27.85 -42.52
CA PRO A 344 -59.45 28.65 -43.04
C PRO A 344 -58.10 27.90 -42.98
N GLU A 345 -57.43 27.89 -44.13
CA GLU A 345 -56.06 27.43 -44.39
C GLU A 345 -54.96 28.28 -43.68
N PRO A 346 -53.70 27.81 -43.66
CA PRO A 346 -52.64 28.30 -42.79
C PRO A 346 -51.88 29.52 -43.35
N ALA A 347 -51.32 30.34 -42.46
CA ALA A 347 -50.44 31.46 -42.80
C ALA A 347 -48.95 31.18 -42.47
N PRO A 348 -47.99 31.83 -43.18
CA PRO A 348 -46.58 31.39 -43.34
C PRO A 348 -45.60 31.98 -42.31
N PRO A 349 -44.31 31.54 -42.31
CA PRO A 349 -43.30 31.95 -41.33
C PRO A 349 -42.77 33.38 -41.54
N SER A 350 -42.63 34.10 -40.44
CA SER A 350 -42.05 35.45 -40.39
C SER A 350 -40.51 35.40 -40.39
N ALA A 351 -39.93 36.09 -41.37
CA ALA A 351 -38.52 36.47 -41.41
C ALA A 351 -38.35 37.88 -40.83
N ALA A 352 -37.34 38.09 -39.97
CA ALA A 352 -36.53 39.30 -39.80
C ALA A 352 -35.92 39.31 -38.39
N ASP A 353 -34.61 39.09 -38.29
CA ASP A 353 -33.74 40.14 -37.73
C ASP A 353 -32.29 39.88 -38.14
N THR A 354 -31.82 40.73 -39.06
CA THR A 354 -30.43 40.85 -39.51
C THR A 354 -30.06 42.31 -39.32
N THR A 355 -29.22 42.63 -38.34
CA THR A 355 -28.23 43.73 -38.36
C THR A 355 -27.30 43.51 -37.15
N ALA A 356 -26.05 43.10 -37.34
CA ALA A 356 -24.92 43.92 -37.78
C ALA A 356 -24.49 44.95 -36.72
N SER A 357 -23.38 44.65 -36.03
CA SER A 357 -22.35 45.62 -35.66
C SER A 357 -21.06 44.84 -35.39
N GLY A 358 -20.05 45.14 -36.20
CA GLY A 358 -18.74 44.50 -36.23
C GLY A 358 -17.72 45.09 -35.23
N PRO A 359 -16.45 44.68 -35.36
CA PRO A 359 -15.38 44.86 -34.38
C PRO A 359 -14.41 46.00 -34.73
N GLU A 360 -13.81 46.62 -33.72
CA GLU A 360 -12.57 47.42 -33.75
C GLU A 360 -11.84 47.05 -32.45
N ASP A 361 -10.74 46.29 -32.43
CA ASP A 361 -9.39 46.56 -32.94
C ASP A 361 -8.78 47.86 -32.40
N GLU A 362 -7.86 47.76 -31.43
CA GLU A 362 -6.49 48.28 -31.56
C GLU A 362 -5.66 47.92 -30.31
N GLY A 363 -4.40 47.58 -30.57
CA GLY A 363 -3.47 46.91 -29.67
C GLY A 363 -2.64 47.80 -28.72
N PRO A 364 -1.56 47.22 -28.14
CA PRO A 364 -0.69 47.80 -27.09
C PRO A 364 0.45 48.65 -27.75
N PRO A 365 1.51 49.17 -27.07
CA PRO A 365 2.06 48.88 -25.72
C PRO A 365 2.67 50.07 -24.92
N THR A 366 3.02 49.81 -23.64
CA THR A 366 4.28 50.23 -22.97
C THR A 366 4.55 49.35 -21.76
#